data_AF-A0A944PPJ6-F1
#
_entry.id   AF-A0A944PPJ6-F1
#
_cell.length_a   1.000
_cell.length_b   1.000
_cell.length_c   1.000
_cell.angle_alpha   90.00
_cell.angle_beta   90.00
_cell.angle_gamma   90.00
#
_symmetry.space_group_name_H-M   'P 1'
#
loop_
_entity.id
_entity.type
_entity.pdbx_description
1 polymer ?
#
loop_
_entity_poly.entity_id
_entity_poly.type
_entity_poly.pdbx_seq_one_letter_code
_entity_poly.pdbx_strand_id
1 'polypeptide(L)'
;MYERLRLGHVAVPHRLLSGELTYAWYRGPGTPVTAPALPDGRPDGPHTTADHALVYDPEHGLFDVSYAAAWTLGRTIGLADPDYTTAVTRARRELANQAAALMSGARAVQDGPAALGPLRELASADFRRTLADGLKGAQLPDTEGRRAPAPPRTRSGMRALLGEERNAAVLRATADRNADAIAAWQARLGLLHGLPFHHLVPDPRMLPPESLRMFRIDPAWIEALVAGAADVAVHTSIDAQLAPELNRAARRKSTAPVAAAAGMLLRSALVTAWPDIVITACLGGRELTELRRAMPGPGTMMVLWDGVPDTVVLREPGQGIHYGIDAGDRISLRDLTPGPGLGTPLETFYPADGQGTVTELHLRPGPEDGPAVLRLFGDGGLIAPLARTFGLADLDPGQLAIELVNAPLEQEITSPAADPARTETLR
;
A
#
# COMPACT_ATOMS: atom_id res chain seq x y z
N MET A 1 -11.31 22.24 15.51
CA MET A 1 -10.35 21.22 16.05
C MET A 1 -10.95 19.82 16.19
N TYR A 2 -12.07 19.62 16.90
CA TYR A 2 -12.69 18.28 17.07
C TYR A 2 -13.07 17.61 15.73
N GLU A 3 -13.53 18.40 14.77
CA GLU A 3 -13.88 17.94 13.42
C GLU A 3 -12.68 17.34 12.66
N ARG A 4 -11.50 17.99 12.70
CA ARG A 4 -10.28 17.49 12.05
C ARG A 4 -9.85 16.12 12.58
N LEU A 5 -10.00 15.88 13.89
CA LEU A 5 -9.73 14.57 14.51
C LEU A 5 -10.70 13.50 14.00
N ARG A 6 -12.00 13.83 13.84
CA ARG A 6 -12.99 12.91 13.25
C ARG A 6 -12.67 12.55 11.80
N LEU A 7 -12.04 13.47 11.07
CA LEU A 7 -11.54 13.25 9.70
C LEU A 7 -10.22 12.46 9.66
N GLY A 8 -9.70 12.01 10.82
CA GLY A 8 -8.49 11.21 10.93
C GLY A 8 -7.19 12.00 10.99
N HIS A 9 -7.24 13.32 11.15
CA HIS A 9 -6.02 14.12 11.30
C HIS A 9 -5.50 14.05 12.74
N VAL A 10 -4.19 14.16 12.88
CA VAL A 10 -3.50 14.38 14.15
C VAL A 10 -2.64 15.63 14.06
N ALA A 11 -2.49 16.33 15.18
CA ALA A 11 -1.56 17.44 15.27
C ALA A 11 -0.15 16.89 15.43
N VAL A 12 0.77 17.32 14.57
CA VAL A 12 2.19 16.95 14.61
C VAL A 12 3.06 18.20 14.79
N PRO A 13 4.20 18.10 15.49
CA PRO A 13 5.18 19.18 15.51
C PRO A 13 5.67 19.48 14.11
N HIS A 14 5.72 20.77 13.75
CA HIS A 14 6.17 21.21 12.43
C HIS A 14 7.16 22.36 12.57
N ARG A 15 8.26 22.28 11.81
CA ARG A 15 9.25 23.36 11.73
C ARG A 15 9.11 24.05 10.38
N LEU A 16 8.81 25.33 10.40
CA LEU A 16 8.71 26.16 9.20
C LEU A 16 10.11 26.43 8.61
N LEU A 17 10.15 26.89 7.36
CA LEU A 17 11.39 27.34 6.72
C LEU A 17 12.07 28.51 7.46
N SER A 18 11.28 29.34 8.17
CA SER A 18 11.78 30.39 9.06
C SER A 18 12.56 29.84 10.26
N GLY A 19 12.45 28.54 10.54
CA GLY A 19 13.00 27.87 11.72
C GLY A 19 12.05 27.82 12.92
N GLU A 20 10.93 28.54 12.86
CA GLU A 20 9.90 28.57 13.90
C GLU A 20 9.27 27.20 14.11
N LEU A 21 8.93 26.91 15.37
CA LEU A 21 8.23 25.70 15.77
C LEU A 21 6.74 26.00 15.90
N THR A 22 5.93 25.25 15.16
CA THR A 22 4.48 25.31 15.18
C THR A 22 3.90 23.89 15.14
N TYR A 23 2.59 23.78 14.98
CA TYR A 23 1.91 22.51 14.72
C TYR A 23 1.37 22.49 13.30
N ALA A 24 1.23 21.29 12.76
CA ALA A 24 0.56 21.04 11.49
C ALA A 24 -0.41 19.87 11.65
N TRP A 25 -1.41 19.81 10.78
CA TRP A 25 -2.26 18.65 10.63
C TRP A 25 -1.55 17.60 9.77
N TYR A 26 -1.63 16.34 10.20
CA TYR A 26 -1.17 15.20 9.42
C TYR A 26 -2.22 14.10 9.42
N ARG A 27 -2.42 13.49 8.25
CA ARG A 27 -3.23 12.30 8.03
C ARG A 27 -2.46 11.35 7.11
N GLY A 28 -2.48 10.07 7.47
CA GLY A 28 -1.88 9.01 6.67
C GLY A 28 -2.72 8.63 5.44
N PRO A 29 -2.35 7.57 4.70
CA PRO A 29 -3.11 7.08 3.56
C PRO A 29 -4.47 6.47 3.94
N GLY A 30 -4.65 6.04 5.19
CA GLY A 30 -5.89 5.46 5.68
C GLY A 30 -6.79 6.51 6.35
N THR A 31 -8.01 6.68 5.84
CA THR A 31 -8.96 7.69 6.30
C THR A 31 -10.26 7.05 6.81
N PRO A 32 -10.88 7.57 7.89
CA PRO A 32 -12.15 7.05 8.40
C PRO A 32 -13.36 7.48 7.53
N VAL A 33 -13.14 8.42 6.60
CA VAL A 33 -14.14 8.98 5.70
C VAL A 33 -13.64 8.89 4.26
N THR A 34 -14.51 9.14 3.28
CA THR A 34 -14.04 9.38 1.90
C THR A 34 -13.09 10.58 1.90
N ALA A 35 -11.88 10.41 1.39
CA ALA A 35 -10.92 11.50 1.30
C ALA A 35 -11.47 12.63 0.42
N PRO A 36 -11.35 13.91 0.85
CA PRO A 36 -11.72 15.04 0.01
C PRO A 36 -10.79 15.12 -1.21
N ALA A 37 -11.30 15.66 -2.31
CA ALA A 37 -10.47 15.97 -3.48
C ALA A 37 -9.38 16.98 -3.11
N LEU A 38 -8.24 16.90 -3.80
CA LEU A 38 -7.19 17.90 -3.70
C LEU A 38 -7.72 19.27 -4.16
N PRO A 39 -7.28 20.37 -3.54
CA PRO A 39 -7.55 21.72 -4.05
C PRO A 39 -7.01 21.89 -5.49
N ASP A 40 -7.75 22.62 -6.32
CA ASP A 40 -7.34 22.95 -7.69
C ASP A 40 -6.07 23.82 -7.71
N GLY A 41 -5.34 23.78 -8.84
CA GLY A 41 -4.22 24.69 -9.10
C GLY A 41 -2.85 24.22 -8.59
N ARG A 42 -2.70 22.93 -8.29
CA ARG A 42 -1.38 22.35 -7.99
C ARG A 42 -0.47 22.49 -9.21
N PRO A 43 0.78 22.97 -9.04
CA PRO A 43 1.69 23.15 -10.17
C PRO A 43 1.98 21.80 -10.84
N ASP A 44 1.99 21.80 -12.18
CA ASP A 44 2.33 20.61 -12.97
C ASP A 44 3.84 20.38 -13.04
N GLY A 45 4.22 19.13 -13.29
CA GLY A 45 5.61 18.72 -13.52
C GLY A 45 6.34 18.26 -12.26
N PRO A 46 7.62 17.94 -12.36
CA PRO A 46 8.38 17.45 -11.23
C PRO A 46 8.73 18.57 -10.26
N HIS A 47 8.73 18.25 -8.97
CA HIS A 47 9.04 19.20 -7.91
C HIS A 47 10.38 18.89 -7.24
N THR A 48 10.99 19.93 -6.67
CA THR A 48 12.23 19.81 -5.89
C THR A 48 12.01 20.07 -4.40
N THR A 49 10.87 20.65 -4.03
CA THR A 49 10.49 20.97 -2.65
C THR A 49 9.10 20.43 -2.32
N ALA A 50 8.84 20.12 -1.05
CA ALA A 50 7.55 19.59 -0.60
C ALA A 50 6.46 20.67 -0.49
N ASP A 51 6.83 21.96 -0.52
CA ASP A 51 5.95 23.11 -0.35
C ASP A 51 4.79 23.14 -1.36
N HIS A 52 5.00 22.60 -2.56
CA HIS A 52 3.97 22.50 -3.60
C HIS A 52 2.76 21.65 -3.17
N ALA A 53 2.90 20.85 -2.11
CA ALA A 53 1.91 19.93 -1.60
C ALA A 53 1.37 20.32 -0.20
N LEU A 54 1.77 21.47 0.32
CA LEU A 54 1.21 22.01 1.56
C LEU A 54 -0.20 22.54 1.31
N VAL A 55 -1.13 22.17 2.19
CA VAL A 55 -2.51 22.68 2.13
C VAL A 55 -2.71 23.61 3.33
N TYR A 56 -3.10 24.86 3.08
CA TYR A 56 -3.37 25.81 4.15
C TYR A 56 -4.83 25.66 4.64
N ASP A 57 -5.01 25.49 5.95
CA ASP A 57 -6.32 25.49 6.61
C ASP A 57 -6.64 26.90 7.14
N PRO A 58 -7.43 27.70 6.40
CA PRO A 58 -7.70 29.09 6.78
C PRO A 58 -8.51 29.21 8.08
N GLU A 59 -9.29 28.20 8.43
CA GLU A 59 -10.13 28.21 9.64
C GLU A 59 -9.28 28.23 10.92
N HIS A 60 -8.19 27.47 10.93
CA HIS A 60 -7.33 27.30 12.11
C HIS A 60 -5.96 27.99 11.96
N GLY A 61 -5.64 28.53 10.78
CA GLY A 61 -4.33 29.13 10.49
C GLY A 61 -3.18 28.12 10.55
N LEU A 62 -3.45 26.85 10.27
CA LEU A 62 -2.47 25.76 10.32
C LEU A 62 -2.27 25.16 8.93
N PHE A 63 -1.11 24.55 8.70
CA PHE A 63 -0.89 23.75 7.50
C PHE A 63 -1.32 22.31 7.73
N ASP A 64 -1.91 21.72 6.70
CA ASP A 64 -2.00 20.28 6.51
C ASP A 64 -0.79 19.83 5.67
N VAL A 65 0.07 19.02 6.29
CA VAL A 65 1.32 18.53 5.71
C VAL A 65 1.18 17.12 5.15
N SER A 66 -0.03 16.55 5.08
CA SER A 66 -0.27 15.15 4.71
C SER A 66 0.35 14.79 3.35
N TYR A 67 0.05 15.56 2.31
CA TYR A 67 0.56 15.31 0.95
C TYR A 67 2.03 15.68 0.79
N ALA A 68 2.50 16.72 1.48
CA ALA A 68 3.92 17.10 1.52
C ALA A 68 4.77 16.01 2.18
N ALA A 69 4.27 15.43 3.27
CA ALA A 69 4.88 14.29 3.94
C ALA A 69 4.86 13.05 3.04
N ALA A 70 3.74 12.74 2.39
CA ALA A 70 3.63 11.64 1.43
C ALA A 70 4.66 11.75 0.30
N TRP A 71 4.74 12.92 -0.34
CA TRP A 71 5.71 13.18 -1.42
C TRP A 71 7.16 13.06 -0.94
N THR A 72 7.47 13.64 0.21
CA THR A 72 8.82 13.56 0.80
C THR A 72 9.19 12.10 1.13
N LEU A 73 8.23 11.35 1.67
CA LEU A 73 8.41 9.94 1.98
C LEU A 73 8.63 9.10 0.71
N GLY A 74 7.91 9.37 -0.37
CA GLY A 74 8.09 8.68 -1.65
C GLY A 74 9.49 8.86 -2.20
N ARG A 75 10.03 10.09 -2.14
CA ARG A 75 11.43 10.37 -2.48
C ARG A 75 12.39 9.58 -1.60
N THR A 76 12.11 9.55 -0.30
CA THR A 76 12.99 8.92 0.70
C THR A 76 13.05 7.41 0.49
N ILE A 77 11.90 6.76 0.31
CA ILE A 77 11.80 5.32 0.01
C ILE A 77 12.45 5.01 -1.35
N GLY A 78 12.23 5.85 -2.36
CA GLY A 78 12.87 5.69 -3.67
C GLY A 78 14.39 5.79 -3.61
N LEU A 79 14.92 6.79 -2.90
CA LEU A 79 16.36 6.99 -2.72
C LEU A 79 17.03 5.90 -1.87
N ALA A 80 16.28 5.29 -0.94
CA ALA A 80 16.78 4.19 -0.12
C ALA A 80 16.92 2.87 -0.91
N ASP A 81 16.24 2.75 -2.06
CA ASP A 81 16.28 1.56 -2.92
C ASP A 81 17.29 1.75 -4.07
N PRO A 82 18.42 1.01 -4.08
CA PRO A 82 19.46 1.16 -5.09
C PRO A 82 19.03 0.71 -6.49
N ASP A 83 18.17 -0.31 -6.58
CA ASP A 83 17.70 -0.85 -7.86
C ASP A 83 16.76 0.15 -8.52
N TYR A 84 15.83 0.73 -7.75
CA TYR A 84 14.95 1.78 -8.22
C TYR A 84 15.73 3.04 -8.64
N THR A 85 16.65 3.49 -7.79
CA THR A 85 17.48 4.68 -8.09
C THR A 85 18.31 4.48 -9.35
N THR A 86 18.89 3.29 -9.55
CA THR A 86 19.64 2.94 -10.76
C THR A 86 18.74 2.95 -12.01
N ALA A 87 17.55 2.35 -11.92
CA ALA A 87 16.59 2.30 -13.02
C ALA A 87 16.13 3.71 -13.45
N VAL A 88 15.73 4.56 -12.49
CA VAL A 88 15.30 5.94 -12.78
C VAL A 88 16.45 6.78 -13.35
N THR A 89 17.64 6.68 -12.76
CA THR A 89 18.81 7.44 -13.24
C THR A 89 19.20 7.05 -14.66
N ARG A 90 19.20 5.74 -14.96
CA ARG A 90 19.46 5.22 -16.31
C ARG A 90 18.41 5.72 -17.30
N ALA A 91 17.12 5.59 -16.97
CA ALA A 91 16.02 6.02 -17.82
C ALA A 91 16.12 7.52 -18.17
N ARG A 92 16.38 8.36 -17.16
CA ARG A 92 16.56 9.81 -17.34
C ARG A 92 17.78 10.14 -18.19
N ARG A 93 18.91 9.46 -17.97
CA ARG A 93 20.13 9.65 -18.78
C ARG A 93 19.91 9.28 -20.24
N GLU A 94 19.27 8.15 -20.52
CA GLU A 94 18.94 7.73 -21.89
C GLU A 94 17.99 8.73 -22.57
N LEU A 95 16.96 9.22 -21.85
CA LEU A 95 16.07 10.27 -22.35
C LEU A 95 16.80 11.58 -22.64
N ALA A 96 17.67 12.04 -21.73
CA ALA A 96 18.44 13.25 -21.90
C ALA A 96 19.42 13.15 -23.09
N ASN A 97 20.10 12.02 -23.26
CA ASN A 97 20.97 11.75 -24.41
C ASN A 97 20.18 11.77 -25.72
N GLN A 98 19.00 11.13 -25.73
CA GLN A 98 18.13 11.12 -26.89
C GLN A 98 17.63 12.52 -27.25
N ALA A 99 17.24 13.32 -26.26
CA ALA A 99 16.84 14.71 -26.47
C ALA A 99 18.00 15.57 -27.00
N ALA A 100 19.23 15.36 -26.50
CA ALA A 100 20.42 16.06 -26.99
C ALA A 100 20.73 15.70 -28.47
N ALA A 101 20.56 14.43 -28.87
CA ALA A 101 20.70 14.00 -30.26
C ALA A 101 19.66 14.68 -31.17
N LEU A 102 18.39 14.73 -30.75
CA LEU A 102 17.32 15.40 -31.49
C LEU A 102 17.57 16.91 -31.62
N MET A 103 17.99 17.58 -30.55
CA MET A 103 18.30 19.02 -30.57
C MET A 103 19.52 19.37 -31.43
N SER A 104 20.50 18.47 -31.54
CA SER A 104 21.69 18.66 -32.38
C SER A 104 21.45 18.32 -33.86
N GLY A 105 20.30 17.73 -34.20
CA GLY A 105 20.02 17.25 -35.56
C GLY A 105 20.85 16.03 -35.97
N ALA A 106 21.56 15.41 -35.02
CA ALA A 106 22.19 14.13 -35.22
C ALA A 106 21.10 13.06 -35.37
N ARG A 107 21.18 12.23 -36.43
CA ARG A 107 20.29 11.07 -36.55
C ARG A 107 20.40 10.25 -35.26
N ALA A 108 19.26 9.91 -34.66
CA ALA A 108 19.18 9.09 -33.47
C ALA A 108 20.12 7.88 -33.60
N VAL A 109 21.14 7.83 -32.74
CA VAL A 109 22.06 6.69 -32.68
C VAL A 109 21.23 5.55 -32.10
N GLN A 110 20.87 4.58 -32.94
CA GLN A 110 20.33 3.32 -32.46
C GLN A 110 21.45 2.59 -31.73
N ASP A 111 21.25 2.27 -30.45
CA ASP A 111 22.20 1.53 -29.64
C ASP A 111 22.49 0.17 -30.30
N GLY A 112 23.69 0.07 -30.89
CA GLY A 112 24.26 -1.11 -31.51
C GLY A 112 25.76 -0.90 -31.77
N PRO A 113 26.54 -1.97 -32.03
CA PRO A 113 27.99 -1.90 -32.22
C PRO A 113 28.46 -0.98 -33.38
N ALA A 114 27.52 -0.44 -34.15
CA ALA A 114 27.73 0.51 -35.24
C ALA A 114 28.13 1.93 -34.75
N ALA A 115 27.98 2.27 -33.47
CA ALA A 115 28.38 3.57 -32.92
C ALA A 115 29.90 3.83 -33.00
N LEU A 116 30.72 2.78 -33.14
CA LEU A 116 32.16 2.89 -33.36
C LEU A 116 32.55 2.97 -34.83
N GLY A 117 31.61 2.82 -35.77
CA GLY A 117 31.87 2.86 -37.21
C GLY A 117 32.54 4.16 -37.66
N PRO A 118 31.96 5.34 -37.36
CA PRO A 118 32.56 6.62 -37.73
C PRO A 118 33.92 6.86 -37.06
N LEU A 119 34.08 6.43 -35.79
CA LEU A 119 35.35 6.53 -35.06
C LEU A 119 36.42 5.56 -35.60
N ARG A 120 36.03 4.37 -36.07
CA ARG A 120 36.93 3.42 -36.75
C ARG A 120 37.34 3.90 -38.13
N GLU A 121 36.44 4.54 -38.86
CA GLU A 121 36.71 5.14 -40.15
C GLU A 121 37.70 6.31 -40.01
N LEU A 122 37.51 7.17 -39.00
CA LEU A 122 38.47 8.21 -38.58
C LEU A 122 39.83 7.65 -38.12
N ALA A 123 39.83 6.49 -37.46
CA ALA A 123 41.05 5.82 -37.00
C ALA A 123 41.77 5.01 -38.10
N SER A 124 41.14 4.83 -39.28
CA SER A 124 41.70 4.02 -40.36
C SER A 124 42.97 4.64 -40.94
N ALA A 125 43.89 3.77 -41.40
CA ALA A 125 45.15 4.21 -41.99
C ALA A 125 44.95 4.96 -43.32
N ASP A 126 43.84 4.69 -44.01
CA ASP A 126 43.49 5.34 -45.27
C ASP A 126 43.00 6.77 -45.01
N PHE A 127 42.10 6.98 -44.05
CA PHE A 127 41.68 8.34 -43.67
C PHE A 127 42.86 9.20 -43.22
N ARG A 128 43.80 8.64 -42.44
CA ARG A 128 45.02 9.36 -42.03
C ARG A 128 45.90 9.78 -43.22
N ARG A 129 46.00 8.96 -44.26
CA ARG A 129 46.72 9.31 -45.49
C ARG A 129 45.99 10.38 -46.28
N THR A 130 44.68 10.23 -46.48
CA THR A 130 43.86 11.23 -47.17
C THR A 130 43.82 12.58 -46.47
N LEU A 131 43.80 12.60 -45.12
CA LEU A 131 43.89 13.82 -44.33
C LEU A 131 45.28 14.46 -44.43
N ALA A 132 46.35 13.66 -44.37
CA ALA A 132 47.72 14.16 -44.50
C ALA A 132 48.00 14.72 -45.90
N ASP A 133 47.44 14.12 -46.94
CA ASP A 133 47.53 14.61 -48.32
C ASP A 133 46.66 15.85 -48.53
N GLY A 134 45.46 15.89 -47.94
CA GLY A 134 44.57 17.05 -47.95
C GLY A 134 45.13 18.28 -47.21
N LEU A 135 45.89 18.06 -46.12
CA LEU A 135 46.59 19.12 -45.38
C LEU A 135 47.82 19.66 -46.13
N LYS A 136 48.39 18.89 -47.06
CA LYS A 136 49.54 19.28 -47.90
C LYS A 136 49.12 19.87 -49.25
N GLY A 137 47.89 19.64 -49.68
CA GLY A 137 47.32 20.22 -50.90
C GLY A 137 47.12 21.73 -50.79
N ALA A 138 47.23 22.44 -51.91
CA ALA A 138 46.92 23.87 -51.97
C ALA A 138 45.45 24.08 -51.54
N GLN A 139 45.24 24.91 -50.51
CA GLN A 139 43.90 25.30 -50.09
C GLN A 139 43.20 25.99 -51.26
N LEU A 140 42.26 25.28 -51.89
CA LEU A 140 41.34 25.88 -52.84
C LEU A 140 40.58 27.00 -52.12
N PRO A 141 40.37 28.17 -52.74
CA PRO A 141 39.52 29.20 -52.16
C PRO A 141 38.14 28.60 -51.92
N ASP A 142 37.74 28.58 -50.65
CA ASP A 142 36.51 28.01 -50.08
C ASP A 142 35.28 28.75 -50.64
N THR A 143 34.92 28.46 -51.89
CA THR A 143 33.93 29.22 -52.68
C THR A 143 32.67 28.43 -53.00
N GLU A 144 32.69 27.10 -52.90
CA GLU A 144 31.50 26.27 -53.09
C GLU A 144 31.28 25.38 -51.87
N GLY A 145 30.28 25.72 -51.05
CA GLY A 145 29.78 24.83 -50.01
C GLY A 145 29.88 25.31 -48.57
N ARG A 146 30.26 26.57 -48.29
CA ARG A 146 29.96 27.18 -46.98
C ARG A 146 28.45 27.31 -46.83
N ARG A 147 27.83 26.26 -46.30
CA ARG A 147 26.46 26.30 -45.79
C ARG A 147 26.44 27.49 -44.84
N ALA A 148 25.64 28.52 -45.15
CA ALA A 148 25.50 29.68 -44.29
C ALA A 148 25.30 29.17 -42.86
N PRO A 149 26.07 29.67 -41.85
CA PRO A 149 25.90 29.20 -40.49
C PRO A 149 24.43 29.33 -40.15
N ALA A 150 23.81 28.20 -39.80
CA ALA A 150 22.41 28.19 -39.41
C ALA A 150 22.25 29.26 -38.32
N PRO A 151 21.17 30.07 -38.37
CA PRO A 151 20.97 31.12 -37.39
C PRO A 151 21.12 30.52 -35.98
N PRO A 152 21.80 31.22 -35.05
CA PRO A 152 22.03 30.70 -33.71
C PRO A 152 20.67 30.35 -33.10
N ARG A 153 20.42 29.05 -32.91
CA ARG A 153 19.18 28.59 -32.31
C ARG A 153 19.21 28.97 -30.85
N THR A 154 18.18 29.66 -30.39
CA THR A 154 18.02 29.93 -28.96
C THR A 154 17.81 28.61 -28.23
N ARG A 155 18.21 28.53 -26.95
CA ARG A 155 17.92 27.36 -26.10
C ARG A 155 16.43 27.03 -26.08
N SER A 156 15.57 28.05 -26.10
CA SER A 156 14.12 27.89 -26.20
C SER A 156 13.70 27.24 -27.53
N GLY A 157 14.25 27.71 -28.65
CA GLY A 157 13.99 27.11 -29.97
C GLY A 157 14.46 25.66 -30.09
N MET A 158 15.61 25.32 -29.49
CA MET A 158 16.07 23.93 -29.44
C MET A 158 15.14 23.05 -28.59
N ARG A 159 14.64 23.57 -27.46
CA ARG A 159 13.68 22.85 -26.62
C ARG A 159 12.32 22.66 -27.28
N ALA A 160 11.88 23.61 -28.10
CA ALA A 160 10.63 23.51 -28.83
C ALA A 160 10.64 22.32 -29.80
N LEU A 161 11.80 21.95 -30.36
CA LEU A 161 11.94 20.77 -31.23
C LEU A 161 11.52 19.48 -30.51
N LEU A 162 11.73 19.37 -29.20
CA LEU A 162 11.35 18.17 -28.44
C LEU A 162 9.82 17.98 -28.39
N GLY A 163 9.06 19.06 -28.55
CA GLY A 163 7.60 19.05 -28.59
C GLY A 163 7.02 18.72 -29.97
N GLU A 164 7.83 18.68 -31.04
CA GLU A 164 7.36 18.22 -32.35
C GLU A 164 6.95 16.75 -32.28
N GLU A 165 5.81 16.37 -32.86
CA GLU A 165 5.23 15.02 -32.69
C GLU A 165 6.23 13.90 -33.04
N ARG A 166 7.02 14.09 -34.10
CA ARG A 166 8.07 13.13 -34.48
C ARG A 166 9.10 12.92 -33.38
N ASN A 167 9.56 13.99 -32.75
CA ASN A 167 10.58 13.94 -31.71
C ASN A 167 9.99 13.47 -30.38
N ALA A 168 8.79 13.93 -30.05
CA ALA A 168 8.01 13.46 -28.91
C ALA A 168 7.75 11.94 -28.98
N ALA A 169 7.42 11.40 -30.16
CA ALA A 169 7.23 9.96 -30.34
C ALA A 169 8.51 9.15 -30.06
N VAL A 170 9.69 9.64 -30.47
CA VAL A 170 10.98 9.00 -30.18
C VAL A 170 11.30 9.02 -28.69
N LEU A 171 11.02 10.13 -28.01
CA LEU A 171 11.18 10.27 -26.56
C LEU A 171 10.22 9.34 -25.81
N ARG A 172 8.95 9.27 -26.24
CA ARG A 172 7.93 8.37 -25.68
C ARG A 172 8.33 6.91 -25.81
N ALA A 173 8.81 6.49 -26.98
CA ALA A 173 9.34 5.15 -27.18
C ALA A 173 10.57 4.84 -26.30
N THR A 174 11.41 5.84 -26.04
CA THR A 174 12.57 5.70 -25.16
C THR A 174 12.17 5.59 -23.68
N ALA A 175 11.18 6.37 -23.25
CA ALA A 175 10.56 6.25 -21.94
C ALA A 175 9.92 4.87 -21.75
N ASP A 176 9.15 4.39 -22.74
CA ASP A 176 8.49 3.09 -22.69
C ASP A 176 9.49 1.94 -22.52
N ARG A 177 10.63 1.96 -23.22
CA ARG A 177 11.68 0.92 -23.07
C ARG A 177 12.27 0.83 -21.65
N ASN A 178 12.23 1.93 -20.89
CA ASN A 178 12.86 2.02 -19.58
C ASN A 178 11.85 1.94 -18.41
N ALA A 179 10.55 1.90 -18.69
CA ALA A 179 9.52 2.10 -17.68
C ALA A 179 9.14 0.84 -16.88
N ASP A 180 9.46 -0.39 -17.31
CA ASP A 180 8.92 -1.61 -16.71
C ASP A 180 9.34 -1.80 -15.23
N ALA A 181 10.63 -1.68 -14.93
CA ALA A 181 11.14 -1.80 -13.56
C ALA A 181 10.62 -0.68 -12.65
N ILE A 182 10.52 0.54 -13.19
CA ILE A 182 9.98 1.72 -12.49
C ILE A 182 8.50 1.50 -12.18
N ALA A 183 7.72 1.04 -13.16
CA ALA A 183 6.28 0.78 -13.02
C ALA A 183 6.00 -0.31 -11.98
N ALA A 184 6.71 -1.44 -12.04
CA ALA A 184 6.54 -2.53 -11.09
C ALA A 184 6.88 -2.10 -9.65
N TRP A 185 7.94 -1.30 -9.49
CA TRP A 185 8.32 -0.77 -8.19
C TRP A 185 7.28 0.24 -7.66
N GLN A 186 6.83 1.18 -8.50
CA GLN A 186 5.81 2.18 -8.13
C GLN A 186 4.46 1.54 -7.82
N ALA A 187 4.10 0.44 -8.50
CA ALA A 187 2.91 -0.36 -8.21
C ALA A 187 2.95 -0.92 -6.77
N ARG A 188 4.10 -1.47 -6.34
CA ARG A 188 4.29 -1.92 -4.94
C ARG A 188 4.22 -0.76 -3.96
N LEU A 189 4.81 0.39 -4.30
CA LEU A 189 4.74 1.58 -3.46
C LEU A 189 3.27 2.07 -3.29
N GLY A 190 2.46 2.01 -4.35
CA GLY A 190 1.03 2.31 -4.30
C GLY A 190 0.23 1.37 -3.40
N LEU A 191 0.69 0.13 -3.23
CA LEU A 191 0.19 -0.81 -2.23
C LEU A 191 0.88 -0.65 -0.86
N LEU A 192 1.54 0.49 -0.62
CA LEU A 192 2.19 0.90 0.63
C LEU A 192 3.44 0.09 1.02
N HIS A 193 4.08 -0.62 0.08
CA HIS A 193 5.30 -1.38 0.39
C HIS A 193 6.44 -0.47 0.86
N GLY A 194 7.19 -0.91 1.88
CA GLY A 194 8.29 -0.15 2.45
C GLY A 194 7.87 1.06 3.30
N LEU A 195 6.57 1.27 3.50
CA LEU A 195 6.05 2.39 4.28
C LEU A 195 6.34 2.21 5.78
N PRO A 196 7.00 3.17 6.45
CA PRO A 196 7.15 3.16 7.90
C PRO A 196 5.80 3.23 8.63
N PHE A 197 5.62 2.43 9.68
CA PHE A 197 4.34 2.29 10.36
C PHE A 197 3.79 3.61 10.95
N HIS A 198 4.64 4.53 11.38
CA HIS A 198 4.22 5.83 11.93
C HIS A 198 3.55 6.74 10.90
N HIS A 199 3.68 6.47 9.60
CA HIS A 199 2.91 7.17 8.57
C HIS A 199 1.49 6.59 8.38
N LEU A 200 1.26 5.35 8.83
CA LEU A 200 -0.08 4.76 8.90
C LEU A 200 -0.79 5.14 10.21
N VAL A 201 -0.05 5.04 11.32
CA VAL A 201 -0.53 5.26 12.68
C VAL A 201 0.38 6.27 13.36
N PRO A 202 0.18 7.58 13.12
CA PRO A 202 1.07 8.63 13.63
C PRO A 202 0.97 8.83 15.15
N ASP A 203 -0.16 8.47 15.77
CA ASP A 203 -0.31 8.46 17.23
C ASP A 203 -0.65 7.02 17.70
N PRO A 204 0.10 6.44 18.66
CA PRO A 204 -0.16 5.10 19.17
C PRO A 204 -1.58 4.88 19.71
N ARG A 205 -2.27 5.93 20.15
CA ARG A 205 -3.65 5.88 20.64
C ARG A 205 -4.67 5.66 19.52
N MET A 206 -4.27 5.82 18.25
CA MET A 206 -5.13 5.50 17.11
C MET A 206 -5.31 3.99 16.93
N LEU A 207 -4.33 3.17 17.37
CA LEU A 207 -4.39 1.71 17.31
C LEU A 207 -3.94 1.10 18.66
N PRO A 208 -4.77 1.19 19.71
CA PRO A 208 -4.47 0.60 21.02
C PRO A 208 -4.42 -0.95 20.94
N PRO A 209 -3.85 -1.63 21.95
CA PRO A 209 -3.92 -3.09 22.04
C PRO A 209 -5.38 -3.59 22.00
N GLU A 210 -5.60 -4.76 21.42
CA GLU A 210 -6.93 -5.36 21.20
C GLU A 210 -7.90 -4.41 20.49
N SER A 211 -7.47 -3.86 19.34
CA SER A 211 -8.31 -2.99 18.53
C SER A 211 -8.23 -3.29 17.04
N LEU A 212 -9.33 -2.97 16.36
CA LEU A 212 -9.50 -3.09 14.92
C LEU A 212 -9.92 -1.73 14.37
N ARG A 213 -9.27 -1.31 13.28
CA ARG A 213 -9.57 -0.07 12.56
C ARG A 213 -9.77 -0.37 11.09
N MET A 214 -10.94 -0.07 10.56
CA MET A 214 -11.20 -0.04 9.12
C MET A 214 -10.97 1.38 8.59
N PHE A 215 -10.47 1.48 7.36
CA PHE A 215 -10.20 2.75 6.71
C PHE A 215 -10.41 2.67 5.19
N ARG A 216 -10.68 3.82 4.58
CA ARG A 216 -10.61 4.02 3.13
C ARG A 216 -9.21 4.50 2.76
N ILE A 217 -8.76 4.20 1.55
CA ILE A 217 -7.50 4.74 1.02
C ILE A 217 -7.75 6.13 0.46
N ASP A 218 -6.87 7.07 0.82
CA ASP A 218 -6.80 8.40 0.22
C ASP A 218 -5.99 8.33 -1.10
N PRO A 219 -6.65 8.40 -2.28
CA PRO A 219 -5.96 8.29 -3.55
C PRO A 219 -4.99 9.45 -3.79
N ALA A 220 -5.31 10.66 -3.31
CA ALA A 220 -4.44 11.82 -3.44
C ALA A 220 -3.16 11.66 -2.61
N TRP A 221 -3.25 11.00 -1.46
CA TRP A 221 -2.08 10.66 -0.65
C TRP A 221 -1.18 9.66 -1.38
N ILE A 222 -1.76 8.61 -1.96
CA ILE A 222 -1.02 7.62 -2.77
C ILE A 222 -0.37 8.28 -4.00
N GLU A 223 -1.10 9.16 -4.68
CA GLU A 223 -0.59 9.93 -5.82
C GLU A 223 0.58 10.81 -5.42
N ALA A 224 0.49 11.52 -4.29
CA ALA A 224 1.58 12.32 -3.76
C ALA A 224 2.80 11.46 -3.41
N LEU A 225 2.60 10.30 -2.79
CA LEU A 225 3.66 9.33 -2.48
C LEU A 225 4.38 8.87 -3.75
N VAL A 226 3.63 8.42 -4.76
CA VAL A 226 4.20 7.94 -6.04
C VAL A 226 4.85 9.08 -6.82
N ALA A 227 4.26 10.28 -6.82
CA ALA A 227 4.85 11.47 -7.44
C ALA A 227 6.19 11.83 -6.78
N GLY A 228 6.28 11.72 -5.46
CA GLY A 228 7.53 11.86 -4.72
C GLY A 228 8.62 10.92 -5.24
N ALA A 229 8.31 9.63 -5.31
CA ALA A 229 9.26 8.66 -5.85
C ALA A 229 9.62 8.91 -7.32
N ALA A 230 8.67 9.42 -8.12
CA ALA A 230 8.89 9.76 -9.52
C ALA A 230 9.84 10.96 -9.69
N ASP A 231 9.81 11.93 -8.77
CA ASP A 231 10.66 13.13 -8.79
C ASP A 231 12.12 12.89 -8.36
N VAL A 232 12.47 11.65 -8.03
CA VAL A 232 13.85 11.23 -7.78
C VAL A 232 14.69 11.40 -9.05
N ALA A 233 15.94 11.84 -8.86
CA ALA A 233 16.94 12.06 -9.91
C ALA A 233 16.56 13.10 -10.99
N VAL A 234 15.62 14.02 -10.72
CA VAL A 234 15.38 15.21 -11.54
C VAL A 234 16.40 16.29 -11.15
N HIS A 235 17.38 16.56 -12.01
CA HIS A 235 18.47 17.51 -11.70
C HIS A 235 18.55 18.70 -12.66
N THR A 236 18.18 18.50 -13.91
CA THR A 236 18.31 19.51 -14.95
C THR A 236 16.96 19.96 -15.48
N SER A 237 16.92 21.11 -16.14
CA SER A 237 15.71 21.57 -16.82
C SER A 237 15.33 20.71 -18.03
N ILE A 238 16.25 19.89 -18.57
CA ILE A 238 15.88 18.88 -19.58
C ILE A 238 15.20 17.67 -18.91
N ASP A 239 15.70 17.21 -17.75
CA ASP A 239 15.03 16.16 -16.99
C ASP A 239 13.63 16.57 -16.58
N ALA A 240 13.46 17.83 -16.15
CA ALA A 240 12.16 18.37 -15.77
C ALA A 240 11.16 18.36 -16.93
N GLN A 241 11.63 18.75 -18.14
CA GLN A 241 10.81 18.73 -19.35
C GLN A 241 10.43 17.30 -19.80
N LEU A 242 11.32 16.32 -19.58
CA LEU A 242 11.13 14.93 -20.02
C LEU A 242 10.48 14.02 -18.97
N ALA A 243 10.46 14.41 -17.69
CA ALA A 243 9.87 13.63 -16.60
C ALA A 243 8.42 13.19 -16.88
N PRO A 244 7.53 14.04 -17.47
CA PRO A 244 6.17 13.61 -17.79
C PRO A 244 6.11 12.42 -18.75
N GLU A 245 7.04 12.28 -19.70
CA GLU A 245 7.05 11.12 -20.61
C GLU A 245 7.35 9.83 -19.87
N LEU A 246 8.35 9.84 -18.98
CA LEU A 246 8.69 8.68 -18.14
C LEU A 246 7.57 8.34 -17.18
N ASN A 247 6.97 9.33 -16.52
CA ASN A 247 5.88 9.14 -15.58
C ASN A 247 4.63 8.54 -16.26
N ARG A 248 4.29 9.01 -17.47
CA ARG A 248 3.19 8.45 -18.26
C ARG A 248 3.50 7.02 -18.72
N ALA A 249 4.73 6.74 -19.13
CA ALA A 249 5.16 5.39 -19.50
C ALA A 249 5.05 4.42 -18.32
N ALA A 250 5.54 4.82 -17.14
CA ALA A 250 5.45 4.02 -15.92
C ALA A 250 3.99 3.76 -15.51
N ARG A 251 3.12 4.79 -15.54
CA ARG A 251 1.69 4.63 -15.24
C ARG A 251 0.97 3.69 -16.21
N ARG A 252 1.25 3.80 -17.52
CA ARG A 252 0.68 2.88 -18.54
C ARG A 252 1.11 1.43 -18.34
N LYS A 253 2.35 1.22 -17.88
CA LYS A 253 2.96 -0.09 -17.65
C LYS A 253 2.80 -0.58 -16.21
N SER A 254 1.96 0.08 -15.41
CA SER A 254 1.70 -0.30 -14.02
C SER A 254 1.28 -1.77 -13.95
N THR A 255 1.94 -2.53 -13.07
CA THR A 255 1.60 -3.94 -12.83
C THR A 255 0.57 -4.11 -11.72
N ALA A 256 0.11 -3.01 -11.10
CA ALA A 256 -0.96 -3.07 -10.10
C ALA A 256 -2.28 -3.35 -10.82
N PRO A 257 -2.99 -4.46 -10.51
CA PRO A 257 -4.24 -4.80 -11.18
C PRO A 257 -5.35 -3.78 -10.91
N VAL A 258 -5.44 -3.33 -9.65
CA VAL A 258 -6.39 -2.30 -9.18
C VAL A 258 -5.73 -1.51 -8.03
N ALA A 259 -6.12 -0.24 -7.86
CA ALA A 259 -5.74 0.55 -6.69
C ALA A 259 -6.49 0.06 -5.45
N ALA A 260 -5.82 0.07 -4.29
CA ALA A 260 -6.49 -0.23 -3.03
C ALA A 260 -7.55 0.84 -2.72
N ALA A 261 -8.76 0.39 -2.37
CA ALA A 261 -9.88 1.28 -2.04
C ALA A 261 -10.09 1.39 -0.53
N ALA A 262 -9.83 0.32 0.20
CA ALA A 262 -9.96 0.26 1.65
C ALA A 262 -8.96 -0.72 2.27
N GLY A 263 -8.90 -0.72 3.59
CA GLY A 263 -8.12 -1.67 4.34
C GLY A 263 -8.53 -1.76 5.80
N MET A 264 -7.84 -2.64 6.50
CA MET A 264 -8.00 -2.89 7.92
C MET A 264 -6.64 -2.95 8.60
N LEU A 265 -6.57 -2.36 9.78
CA LEU A 265 -5.50 -2.55 10.76
C LEU A 265 -6.08 -3.31 11.95
N LEU A 266 -5.46 -4.43 12.31
CA LEU A 266 -5.78 -5.23 13.49
C LEU A 266 -4.56 -5.25 14.39
N ARG A 267 -4.71 -4.81 15.64
CA ARG A 267 -3.70 -4.98 16.68
C ARG A 267 -4.28 -5.88 17.78
N SER A 268 -3.83 -7.12 17.82
CA SER A 268 -4.35 -8.12 18.75
C SER A 268 -3.32 -9.23 19.02
N ALA A 269 -3.39 -9.84 20.20
CA ALA A 269 -2.69 -11.08 20.51
C ALA A 269 -3.02 -12.20 19.50
N LEU A 270 -4.22 -12.18 18.89
CA LEU A 270 -4.65 -13.12 17.85
C LEU A 270 -3.72 -13.11 16.63
N VAL A 271 -3.20 -11.96 16.24
CA VAL A 271 -2.27 -11.85 15.09
C VAL A 271 -0.96 -12.59 15.37
N THR A 272 -0.50 -12.57 16.62
CA THR A 272 0.72 -13.28 17.04
C THR A 272 0.46 -14.78 17.18
N ALA A 273 -0.70 -15.16 17.75
CA ALA A 273 -1.08 -16.55 17.94
C ALA A 273 -1.37 -17.26 16.61
N TRP A 274 -2.05 -16.57 15.70
CA TRP A 274 -2.49 -17.06 14.39
C TRP A 274 -2.09 -16.09 13.27
N PRO A 275 -0.81 -16.11 12.84
CA PRO A 275 -0.35 -15.31 11.70
C PRO A 275 -1.13 -15.57 10.41
N ASP A 276 -1.61 -16.81 10.24
CA ASP A 276 -2.36 -17.28 9.07
C ASP A 276 -3.88 -17.19 9.26
N ILE A 277 -4.36 -16.29 10.16
CA ILE A 277 -5.78 -16.01 10.34
C ILE A 277 -6.45 -15.69 8.99
N VAL A 278 -7.56 -16.39 8.72
CA VAL A 278 -8.31 -16.22 7.48
C VAL A 278 -9.13 -14.95 7.61
N ILE A 279 -8.98 -14.04 6.66
CA ILE A 279 -9.75 -12.79 6.62
C ILE A 279 -10.38 -12.68 5.25
N THR A 280 -11.70 -12.68 5.21
CA THR A 280 -12.49 -12.58 3.98
C THR A 280 -13.29 -11.28 4.03
N ALA A 281 -13.19 -10.46 2.98
CA ALA A 281 -13.91 -9.21 2.88
C ALA A 281 -14.91 -9.30 1.72
N CYS A 282 -16.15 -8.89 1.97
CA CYS A 282 -17.24 -8.98 0.99
C CYS A 282 -17.88 -7.61 0.76
N LEU A 283 -18.46 -7.43 -0.42
CA LEU A 283 -19.34 -6.32 -0.78
C LEU A 283 -20.58 -6.88 -1.50
N GLY A 284 -21.76 -6.78 -0.88
CA GLY A 284 -23.01 -7.31 -1.43
C GLY A 284 -22.93 -8.82 -1.70
N GLY A 285 -22.21 -9.56 -0.85
CA GLY A 285 -21.97 -11.01 -0.99
C GLY A 285 -20.88 -11.41 -1.99
N ARG A 286 -20.27 -10.46 -2.71
CA ARG A 286 -19.10 -10.73 -3.56
C ARG A 286 -17.82 -10.54 -2.76
N GLU A 287 -16.95 -11.55 -2.79
CA GLU A 287 -15.61 -11.45 -2.19
C GLU A 287 -14.74 -10.40 -2.91
N LEU A 288 -14.06 -9.58 -2.12
CA LEU A 288 -13.10 -8.56 -2.56
C LEU A 288 -11.71 -9.17 -2.69
N THR A 289 -10.91 -8.64 -3.62
CA THR A 289 -9.54 -9.12 -3.80
C THR A 289 -8.65 -8.59 -2.68
N GLU A 290 -7.99 -9.49 -1.94
CA GLU A 290 -6.89 -9.10 -1.06
C GLU A 290 -5.68 -8.66 -1.90
N LEU A 291 -5.41 -7.36 -1.90
CA LEU A 291 -4.30 -6.79 -2.67
C LEU A 291 -2.97 -6.90 -1.91
N ARG A 292 -3.02 -6.82 -0.58
CA ARG A 292 -1.83 -6.92 0.25
C ARG A 292 -2.17 -7.25 1.69
N ARG A 293 -1.39 -8.16 2.28
CA ARG A 293 -1.28 -8.36 3.73
C ARG A 293 0.14 -8.10 4.21
N ALA A 294 0.25 -7.45 5.37
CA ALA A 294 1.52 -7.12 5.99
C ALA A 294 1.43 -7.13 7.51
N MET A 295 2.55 -7.39 8.18
CA MET A 295 2.69 -7.28 9.63
C MET A 295 3.64 -6.13 9.96
N PRO A 296 3.15 -4.88 10.02
CA PRO A 296 4.02 -3.71 10.18
C PRO A 296 4.65 -3.58 11.58
N GLY A 297 4.20 -4.37 12.55
CA GLY A 297 4.76 -4.43 13.90
C GLY A 297 4.25 -5.65 14.68
N PRO A 298 4.79 -5.90 15.88
CA PRO A 298 4.39 -7.04 16.71
C PRO A 298 2.87 -7.03 17.01
N GLY A 299 2.21 -8.16 16.79
CA GLY A 299 0.76 -8.31 16.98
C GLY A 299 -0.09 -7.36 16.14
N THR A 300 0.46 -6.79 15.06
CA THR A 300 -0.25 -5.86 14.18
C THR A 300 -0.30 -6.42 12.76
N MET A 301 -1.49 -6.48 12.19
CA MET A 301 -1.75 -6.90 10.81
C MET A 301 -2.41 -5.76 10.04
N MET A 302 -2.02 -5.61 8.78
CA MET A 302 -2.66 -4.74 7.80
C MET A 302 -3.13 -5.58 6.63
N VAL A 303 -4.36 -5.35 6.17
CA VAL A 303 -4.91 -5.93 4.94
C VAL A 303 -5.46 -4.81 4.06
N LEU A 304 -5.21 -4.86 2.76
CA LEU A 304 -5.72 -3.91 1.75
C LEU A 304 -6.59 -4.65 0.73
N TRP A 305 -7.70 -4.03 0.32
CA TRP A 305 -8.65 -4.58 -0.64
C TRP A 305 -8.91 -3.63 -1.82
N ASP A 306 -9.37 -4.20 -2.93
CA ASP A 306 -9.75 -3.50 -4.16
C ASP A 306 -11.12 -2.78 -4.08
N GLY A 307 -11.87 -2.99 -2.99
CA GLY A 307 -13.17 -2.37 -2.73
C GLY A 307 -13.35 -2.00 -1.25
N VAL A 308 -14.44 -1.30 -0.94
CA VAL A 308 -14.86 -1.02 0.44
C VAL A 308 -15.82 -2.13 0.88
N PRO A 309 -15.47 -2.98 1.86
CA PRO A 309 -16.34 -4.06 2.29
C PRO A 309 -17.55 -3.56 3.09
N ASP A 310 -18.68 -4.26 2.97
CA ASP A 310 -19.82 -4.17 3.90
C ASP A 310 -19.76 -5.24 5.00
N THR A 311 -19.10 -6.37 4.72
CA THR A 311 -18.84 -7.44 5.68
C THR A 311 -17.36 -7.85 5.66
N VAL A 312 -16.77 -8.06 6.84
CA VAL A 312 -15.45 -8.66 7.02
C VAL A 312 -15.57 -9.82 8.00
N VAL A 313 -15.12 -10.99 7.58
CA VAL A 313 -15.11 -12.22 8.38
C VAL A 313 -13.68 -12.52 8.79
N LEU A 314 -13.46 -12.69 10.10
CA LEU A 314 -12.20 -13.17 10.65
C LEU A 314 -12.43 -14.59 11.16
N ARG A 315 -11.63 -15.53 10.69
CA ARG A 315 -11.78 -16.94 11.04
C ARG A 315 -10.46 -17.55 11.45
N GLU A 316 -10.50 -18.33 12.52
CA GLU A 316 -9.36 -19.13 12.97
C GLU A 316 -8.88 -20.10 11.87
N PRO A 317 -7.56 -20.33 11.73
CA PRO A 317 -7.06 -21.35 10.81
C PRO A 317 -7.67 -22.71 11.12
N GLY A 318 -8.16 -23.42 10.10
CA GLY A 318 -8.89 -24.69 10.25
C GLY A 318 -8.06 -25.91 10.70
N GLN A 319 -6.95 -25.70 11.42
CA GLN A 319 -5.95 -26.73 11.74
C GLN A 319 -5.99 -27.21 13.20
N GLY A 320 -6.92 -26.71 14.03
CA GLY A 320 -7.04 -27.09 15.44
C GLY A 320 -8.41 -27.70 15.78
N ILE A 321 -8.42 -28.90 16.34
CA ILE A 321 -9.56 -29.43 17.12
C ILE A 321 -9.25 -29.06 18.57
N HIS A 322 -10.05 -28.18 19.15
CA HIS A 322 -9.93 -27.81 20.56
C HIS A 322 -11.01 -28.52 21.37
N TYR A 323 -10.69 -28.88 22.61
CA TYR A 323 -11.71 -29.31 23.55
C TYR A 323 -12.65 -28.13 23.84
N GLY A 324 -13.95 -28.39 23.89
CA GLY A 324 -15.01 -27.43 24.19
C GLY A 324 -15.03 -26.90 25.63
N ILE A 325 -13.90 -26.98 26.33
CA ILE A 325 -13.72 -26.42 27.67
C ILE A 325 -12.90 -25.13 27.49
N ASP A 326 -13.60 -24.01 27.56
CA ASP A 326 -13.11 -22.66 27.26
C ASP A 326 -12.45 -21.98 28.47
N ALA A 327 -12.04 -20.73 28.26
CA ALA A 327 -11.49 -19.88 29.32
C ALA A 327 -12.47 -19.76 30.51
N GLY A 328 -11.96 -20.02 31.72
CA GLY A 328 -12.77 -20.13 32.93
C GLY A 328 -13.23 -21.55 33.24
N ASP A 329 -12.77 -22.55 32.47
CA ASP A 329 -13.04 -23.98 32.69
C ASP A 329 -14.55 -24.30 32.62
N ARG A 330 -15.16 -23.85 31.54
CA ARG A 330 -16.60 -23.97 31.23
C ARG A 330 -16.80 -24.33 29.77
N ILE A 331 -17.93 -24.96 29.47
CA ILE A 331 -18.38 -25.31 28.13
C ILE A 331 -19.31 -24.21 27.63
N SER A 332 -18.98 -23.57 26.51
CA SER A 332 -19.93 -22.69 25.80
C SER A 332 -20.97 -23.54 25.08
N LEU A 333 -22.23 -23.40 25.50
CA LEU A 333 -23.32 -24.25 25.01
C LEU A 333 -23.70 -23.91 23.58
N ARG A 334 -23.96 -24.93 22.76
CA ARG A 334 -24.33 -24.78 21.35
C ARG A 334 -25.73 -25.35 21.09
N ASP A 335 -26.38 -24.88 20.03
CA ASP A 335 -27.69 -25.40 19.64
C ASP A 335 -27.57 -26.86 19.17
N LEU A 336 -28.30 -27.76 19.82
CA LEU A 336 -28.37 -29.18 19.49
C LEU A 336 -29.57 -29.52 18.58
N THR A 337 -30.35 -28.53 18.19
CA THR A 337 -31.55 -28.72 17.36
C THR A 337 -31.15 -29.04 15.92
N PRO A 338 -31.63 -30.15 15.34
CA PRO A 338 -31.34 -30.48 13.94
C PRO A 338 -31.83 -29.39 12.99
N GLY A 339 -30.92 -28.80 12.21
CA GLY A 339 -31.24 -27.75 11.25
C GLY A 339 -30.05 -26.88 10.88
N PRO A 340 -30.27 -25.77 10.16
CA PRO A 340 -29.21 -24.84 9.76
C PRO A 340 -28.46 -24.19 10.93
N GLY A 341 -29.07 -24.14 12.11
CA GLY A 341 -28.48 -23.57 13.34
C GLY A 341 -27.72 -24.59 14.20
N LEU A 342 -27.63 -25.87 13.81
CA LEU A 342 -26.94 -26.88 14.60
C LEU A 342 -25.48 -26.45 14.87
N GLY A 343 -25.10 -26.37 16.14
CA GLY A 343 -23.76 -25.99 16.57
C GLY A 343 -23.53 -24.48 16.75
N THR A 344 -24.54 -23.62 16.53
CA THR A 344 -24.40 -22.18 16.79
C THR A 344 -24.31 -21.90 18.30
N PRO A 345 -23.42 -21.01 18.75
CA PRO A 345 -23.31 -20.66 20.17
C PRO A 345 -24.63 -20.09 20.73
N LEU A 346 -25.05 -20.54 21.91
CA LEU A 346 -26.24 -20.06 22.61
C LEU A 346 -25.94 -18.91 23.58
N GLU A 347 -24.69 -18.42 23.61
CA GLU A 347 -24.21 -17.39 24.55
C GLU A 347 -24.45 -17.74 26.03
N THR A 348 -24.54 -19.03 26.33
CA THR A 348 -24.70 -19.58 27.68
C THR A 348 -23.60 -20.58 27.96
N PHE A 349 -23.33 -20.85 29.24
CA PHE A 349 -22.19 -21.65 29.66
C PHE A 349 -22.60 -22.71 30.67
N TYR A 350 -21.87 -23.83 30.65
CA TYR A 350 -21.95 -24.88 31.65
C TYR A 350 -20.58 -25.10 32.32
N PRO A 351 -20.49 -25.17 33.66
CA PRO A 351 -21.55 -24.84 34.62
C PRO A 351 -21.98 -23.37 34.52
N ALA A 352 -23.19 -23.07 34.98
CA ALA A 352 -23.67 -21.68 35.03
C ALA A 352 -22.81 -20.84 36.00
N ASP A 353 -22.86 -19.52 35.86
CA ASP A 353 -22.08 -18.60 36.72
C ASP A 353 -22.29 -18.91 38.21
N GLY A 354 -21.17 -19.08 38.92
CA GLY A 354 -21.15 -19.37 40.36
C GLY A 354 -21.41 -20.84 40.74
N GLN A 355 -21.53 -21.76 39.78
CA GLN A 355 -21.75 -23.20 40.04
C GLN A 355 -20.48 -24.05 40.05
N GLY A 356 -19.30 -23.43 40.15
CA GLY A 356 -18.00 -24.09 40.06
C GLY A 356 -17.53 -24.26 38.62
N THR A 357 -16.55 -25.14 38.41
CA THR A 357 -15.96 -25.38 37.08
C THR A 357 -16.11 -26.83 36.60
N VAL A 358 -15.88 -27.08 35.31
CA VAL A 358 -15.96 -28.44 34.74
C VAL A 358 -14.97 -29.37 35.43
N THR A 359 -13.75 -28.92 35.68
CA THR A 359 -12.72 -29.72 36.33
C THR A 359 -13.04 -30.03 37.78
N GLU A 360 -13.60 -29.07 38.53
CA GLU A 360 -14.02 -29.25 39.92
C GLU A 360 -15.14 -30.30 40.05
N LEU A 361 -16.10 -30.29 39.12
CA LEU A 361 -17.30 -31.11 39.23
C LEU A 361 -17.15 -32.51 38.62
N HIS A 362 -16.35 -32.64 37.57
CA HIS A 362 -16.41 -33.83 36.69
C HIS A 362 -15.08 -34.56 36.51
N LEU A 363 -13.99 -34.15 37.14
CA LEU A 363 -12.78 -34.97 37.12
C LEU A 363 -12.89 -36.17 38.06
N ARG A 364 -12.29 -37.29 37.66
CA ARG A 364 -12.08 -38.42 38.55
C ARG A 364 -11.03 -38.03 39.60
N PRO A 365 -11.25 -38.37 40.88
CA PRO A 365 -10.20 -38.26 41.88
C PRO A 365 -9.07 -39.21 41.48
N GLY A 366 -7.91 -38.64 41.18
CA GLY A 366 -6.69 -39.37 40.80
C GLY A 366 -5.55 -39.10 41.80
N PRO A 367 -4.45 -39.87 41.72
CA PRO A 367 -3.24 -39.57 42.49
C PRO A 367 -2.72 -38.17 42.15
N GLU A 368 -2.13 -37.46 43.11
CA GLU A 368 -1.74 -36.04 43.02
C GLU A 368 -0.87 -35.69 41.79
N ASP A 369 -0.16 -36.66 41.20
CA ASP A 369 0.76 -36.49 40.06
C ASP A 369 0.29 -37.15 38.73
N GLY A 370 -0.98 -37.60 38.64
CA GLY A 370 -1.52 -38.27 37.44
C GLY A 370 -2.31 -37.35 36.50
N PRO A 371 -2.44 -37.68 35.19
CA PRO A 371 -3.31 -36.94 34.30
C PRO A 371 -4.77 -37.05 34.77
N ALA A 372 -5.43 -35.91 34.94
CA ALA A 372 -6.83 -35.89 35.34
C ALA A 372 -7.73 -36.45 34.24
N VAL A 373 -8.69 -37.30 34.61
CA VAL A 373 -9.58 -37.98 33.66
C VAL A 373 -11.01 -37.47 33.85
N LEU A 374 -11.62 -36.97 32.78
CA LEU A 374 -13.00 -36.53 32.78
C LEU A 374 -13.95 -37.73 33.00
N ARG A 375 -14.87 -37.59 33.97
CA ARG A 375 -15.93 -38.53 34.27
C ARG A 375 -17.16 -38.18 33.43
N LEU A 376 -17.48 -39.03 32.45
CA LEU A 376 -18.64 -38.82 31.58
C LEU A 376 -19.94 -39.34 32.20
N PHE A 377 -19.89 -40.52 32.81
CA PHE A 377 -21.07 -41.25 33.32
C PHE A 377 -20.99 -41.50 34.84
N GLY A 378 -22.13 -41.86 35.44
CA GLY A 378 -22.26 -42.19 36.86
C GLY A 378 -22.40 -40.96 37.76
N ASP A 379 -22.31 -41.17 39.08
CA ASP A 379 -22.37 -40.07 40.06
C ASP A 379 -21.21 -39.09 39.83
N GLY A 380 -21.52 -37.80 39.68
CA GLY A 380 -20.55 -36.76 39.30
C GLY A 380 -20.12 -36.80 37.83
N GLY A 381 -20.75 -37.59 36.97
CA GLY A 381 -20.50 -37.58 35.53
C GLY A 381 -21.04 -36.32 34.84
N LEU A 382 -20.36 -35.88 33.77
CA LEU A 382 -20.69 -34.67 33.00
C LEU A 382 -21.98 -34.80 32.17
N ILE A 383 -22.27 -35.97 31.60
CA ILE A 383 -23.32 -36.09 30.57
C ILE A 383 -24.71 -35.76 31.10
N ALA A 384 -25.10 -36.37 32.22
CA ALA A 384 -26.44 -36.18 32.79
C ALA A 384 -26.74 -34.71 33.19
N PRO A 385 -25.86 -33.98 33.89
CA PRO A 385 -26.12 -32.57 34.18
C PRO A 385 -26.04 -31.68 32.94
N LEU A 386 -25.15 -31.96 31.98
CA LEU A 386 -25.08 -31.21 30.72
C LEU A 386 -26.38 -31.39 29.92
N ALA A 387 -26.88 -32.61 29.77
CA ALA A 387 -28.15 -32.94 29.10
C ALA A 387 -29.35 -32.16 29.68
N ARG A 388 -29.41 -32.05 31.02
CA ARG A 388 -30.47 -31.32 31.72
C ARG A 388 -30.49 -29.83 31.36
N THR A 389 -29.34 -29.24 31.03
CA THR A 389 -29.25 -27.83 30.58
C THR A 389 -30.03 -27.60 29.29
N PHE A 390 -30.16 -28.63 28.45
CA PHE A 390 -30.96 -28.63 27.22
C PHE A 390 -32.38 -29.18 27.40
N GLY A 391 -32.78 -29.50 28.64
CA GLY A 391 -34.06 -30.18 28.91
C GLY A 391 -34.11 -31.63 28.40
N LEU A 392 -32.95 -32.24 28.12
CA LEU A 392 -32.83 -33.62 27.65
C LEU A 392 -32.57 -34.58 28.82
N ALA A 393 -32.98 -35.84 28.64
CA ALA A 393 -32.71 -36.91 29.60
C ALA A 393 -31.26 -37.42 29.50
N ASP A 394 -30.68 -37.39 28.30
CA ASP A 394 -29.32 -37.84 27.99
C ASP A 394 -28.81 -37.11 26.74
N LEU A 395 -27.51 -37.18 26.46
CA LEU A 395 -26.90 -36.70 25.22
C LEU A 395 -26.40 -37.87 24.39
N ASP A 396 -26.74 -37.88 23.10
CA ASP A 396 -26.11 -38.81 22.18
C ASP A 396 -24.62 -38.44 21.92
N PRO A 397 -23.80 -39.36 21.40
CA PRO A 397 -22.39 -39.08 21.13
C PRO A 397 -22.13 -37.92 20.17
N GLY A 398 -23.03 -37.68 19.22
CA GLY A 398 -22.94 -36.55 18.28
C GLY A 398 -23.24 -35.22 18.96
N GLN A 399 -24.28 -35.17 19.80
CA GLN A 399 -24.61 -34.00 20.62
C GLN A 399 -23.51 -33.68 21.62
N LEU A 400 -22.95 -34.69 22.30
CA LEU A 400 -21.80 -34.51 23.18
C LEU A 400 -20.57 -34.01 22.41
N ALA A 401 -20.35 -34.51 21.18
CA ALA A 401 -19.25 -34.06 20.34
C ALA A 401 -19.42 -32.59 19.93
N ILE A 402 -20.64 -32.12 19.63
CA ILE A 402 -20.90 -30.70 19.33
C ILE A 402 -20.48 -29.80 20.51
N GLU A 403 -20.79 -30.21 21.74
CA GLU A 403 -20.43 -29.45 22.95
C GLU A 403 -18.94 -29.52 23.30
N LEU A 404 -18.30 -30.68 23.09
CA LEU A 404 -16.91 -30.92 23.50
C LEU A 404 -15.88 -30.69 22.40
N VAL A 405 -16.29 -30.39 21.17
CA VAL A 405 -15.40 -30.07 20.06
C VAL A 405 -15.64 -28.64 19.61
N ASN A 406 -14.67 -27.77 19.89
CA ASN A 406 -14.67 -26.43 19.36
C ASN A 406 -14.23 -26.45 17.89
N ALA A 407 -15.14 -26.05 17.01
CA ALA A 407 -14.81 -25.66 15.65
C ALA A 407 -14.08 -24.30 15.64
N PRO A 408 -13.26 -24.00 14.62
CA PRO A 408 -12.62 -22.71 14.44
C PRO A 408 -13.64 -21.57 14.59
N LEU A 409 -13.36 -20.62 15.47
CA LEU A 409 -14.25 -19.49 15.67
C LEU A 409 -14.27 -18.58 14.43
N GLU A 410 -15.46 -18.08 14.13
CA GLU A 410 -15.70 -17.10 13.08
C GLU A 410 -16.34 -15.86 13.69
N GLN A 411 -15.72 -14.71 13.46
CA GLN A 411 -16.24 -13.41 13.85
C GLN A 411 -16.61 -12.65 12.59
N GLU A 412 -17.90 -12.37 12.43
CA GLU A 412 -18.41 -11.51 11.39
C GLU A 412 -18.48 -10.05 11.88
N ILE A 413 -17.97 -9.13 11.07
CA ILE A 413 -18.05 -7.69 11.28
C ILE A 413 -18.84 -7.10 10.12
N THR A 414 -20.03 -6.59 10.40
CA THR A 414 -20.90 -5.95 9.41
C THR A 414 -20.93 -4.44 9.61
N SER A 415 -21.00 -3.71 8.50
CA SER A 415 -21.33 -2.29 8.54
C SER A 415 -22.80 -2.15 8.92
N PRO A 416 -23.18 -1.30 9.90
CA PRO A 416 -24.59 -1.02 10.12
C PRO A 416 -25.17 -0.48 8.82
N ALA A 417 -26.25 -1.11 8.33
CA ALA A 417 -26.99 -0.63 7.17
C ALA A 417 -27.21 0.88 7.32
N ALA A 418 -26.92 1.64 6.27
CA ALA A 418 -26.99 3.10 6.29
C ALA A 418 -28.35 3.53 6.86
N ASP A 419 -28.36 4.00 8.11
CA ASP A 419 -29.53 4.61 8.70
C ASP A 419 -29.78 5.92 7.94
N PRO A 420 -30.85 6.03 7.13
CA PRO A 420 -31.11 7.22 6.34
C PRO A 420 -31.26 8.47 7.23
N ALA A 421 -31.54 8.32 8.53
CA ALA A 421 -31.68 9.42 9.49
C ALA A 421 -30.34 10.08 9.91
N ARG A 422 -29.18 9.46 9.66
CA ARG A 422 -27.86 10.09 9.96
C ARG A 422 -27.37 11.04 8.86
N THR A 423 -28.07 11.12 7.74
CA THR A 423 -27.72 11.99 6.61
C THR A 423 -28.19 13.44 6.78
N GLU A 424 -29.01 13.76 7.80
CA GLU A 424 -29.61 15.10 7.96
C GLU A 424 -29.09 15.93 9.14
N THR A 425 -28.06 15.49 9.86
CA THR A 425 -27.40 16.33 10.88
C THR A 425 -25.94 16.62 10.53
N LEU A 426 -25.75 17.21 9.36
CA LEU A 426 -24.53 17.92 8.97
C LEU A 426 -24.96 19.32 8.50
N ARG A 427 -25.12 20.23 9.48
CA ARG A 427 -25.00 21.67 9.32
C ARG A 427 -24.09 22.20 10.41
#